data_AF-A0A357AYU4-F1
#
_entry.id   AF-A0A357AYU4-F1
#
_cell.length_a   1.000
_cell.length_b   1.000
_cell.length_c   1.000
_cell.angle_alpha   90.00
_cell.angle_beta   90.00
_cell.angle_gamma   90.00
#
_symmetry.space_group_name_H-M   'P 1'
#
loop_
_entity.id
_entity.type
_entity.pdbx_description
1 polymer ?
#
loop_
_entity_poly.entity_id
_entity_poly.type
_entity_poly.pdbx_seq_one_letter_code
_entity_poly.pdbx_strand_id
1 'polypeptide(L)'
;MPHVRGVHFQPVSYFGRCGLTAPATRITIPRMLRLIEAQTGGQMKAGDFGGGGAENPYCSFHASYMRRDDGGFMALPRPRSECCCTTSAEARDFVARQWSGREENAGLQECGMTETSSLDEFLEKARENTFAVSGMLFQDAWNLDLERLRRCYICEVDSERGMVPFCAYNLTDAGGRPLYRK
;
A
#
# COMPACT_ATOMS: atom_id res chain seq x y z
N MET A 1 -2.10 -22.73 -1.38
CA MET A 1 -2.03 -21.25 -1.33
C MET A 1 -1.99 -20.77 0.12
N PRO A 2 -1.17 -19.77 0.50
CA PRO A 2 -1.21 -19.20 1.86
C PRO A 2 -2.56 -18.57 2.16
N HIS A 3 -3.04 -18.71 3.39
CA HIS A 3 -4.26 -18.05 3.87
C HIS A 3 -4.13 -16.51 3.93
N VAL A 4 -2.90 -16.01 4.04
CA VAL A 4 -2.58 -14.57 4.06
C VAL A 4 -1.63 -14.25 2.92
N ARG A 5 -2.06 -13.38 2.01
CA ARG A 5 -1.30 -12.94 0.81
C ARG A 5 -0.59 -11.61 1.02
N GLY A 6 -0.87 -10.91 2.11
CA GLY A 6 -0.20 -9.66 2.43
C GLY A 6 -0.74 -9.00 3.68
N VAL A 7 -0.07 -7.90 4.05
CA VAL A 7 -0.44 -7.04 5.18
C VAL A 7 -0.41 -5.59 4.71
N HIS A 8 -1.47 -4.85 5.02
CA HIS A 8 -1.53 -3.41 4.84
C HIS A 8 -1.62 -2.71 6.20
N PHE A 9 -0.65 -1.86 6.51
CA PHE A 9 -0.61 -1.08 7.74
C PHE A 9 -1.32 0.26 7.55
N GLN A 10 -2.42 0.45 8.28
CA GLN A 10 -3.12 1.73 8.35
C GLN A 10 -3.15 2.19 9.82
N PRO A 11 -2.15 2.95 10.30
CA PRO A 11 -2.18 3.49 11.65
C PRO A 11 -3.41 4.36 11.91
N VAL A 12 -3.90 4.31 13.15
CA VAL A 12 -5.00 5.16 13.59
C VAL A 12 -4.64 6.63 13.34
N SER A 13 -5.57 7.35 12.71
CA SER A 13 -5.46 8.77 12.46
C SER A 13 -6.26 9.53 13.50
N TYR A 14 -5.61 10.45 14.20
CA TYR A 14 -6.19 11.20 15.32
C TYR A 14 -6.79 12.53 14.84
N PHE A 15 -7.68 12.44 13.86
CA PHE A 15 -8.46 13.55 13.33
C PHE A 15 -9.86 13.08 12.92
N GLY A 16 -10.75 14.01 12.59
CA GLY A 16 -12.09 13.70 12.10
C GLY A 16 -12.96 13.12 13.22
N ARG A 17 -13.61 11.97 12.97
CA ARG A 17 -14.52 11.31 13.93
C ARG A 17 -13.80 10.43 14.96
N CYS A 18 -12.50 10.64 15.17
CA CYS A 18 -11.71 9.87 16.13
C CYS A 18 -11.90 10.44 17.54
N GLY A 19 -12.61 9.73 18.40
CA GLY A 19 -12.78 10.09 19.82
C GLY A 19 -11.63 9.65 20.74
N LEU A 20 -10.56 9.07 20.18
CA LEU A 20 -9.42 8.60 20.96
C LEU A 20 -8.44 9.75 21.22
N THR A 21 -7.84 9.75 22.40
CA THR A 21 -6.77 10.69 22.73
C THR A 21 -5.52 10.36 21.90
N ALA A 22 -4.98 11.37 21.22
CA ALA A 22 -3.75 11.22 20.46
C ALA A 22 -2.57 10.85 21.37
N PRO A 23 -1.75 9.85 21.03
CA PRO A 23 -0.55 9.53 21.77
C PRO A 23 0.47 10.67 21.60
N ALA A 24 1.35 10.83 22.59
CA ALA A 24 2.44 11.80 22.51
C ALA A 24 3.34 11.54 21.28
N THR A 25 3.59 10.25 20.98
CA THR A 25 4.45 9.84 19.87
C THR A 25 3.61 9.28 18.72
N ARG A 26 3.82 9.83 17.51
CA ARG A 26 3.21 9.32 16.28
C ARG A 26 4.15 8.33 15.61
N ILE A 27 3.59 7.29 15.01
CA ILE A 27 4.35 6.42 14.12
C ILE A 27 4.61 7.13 12.79
N THR A 28 5.83 7.01 12.29
CA THR A 28 6.23 7.54 10.97
C THR A 28 6.61 6.38 10.07
N ILE A 29 6.63 6.59 8.75
CA ILE A 29 7.07 5.54 7.79
C ILE A 29 8.48 5.03 8.15
N PRO A 30 9.50 5.89 8.36
CA PRO A 30 10.84 5.39 8.73
C PRO A 30 10.85 4.57 10.02
N ARG A 31 10.03 4.93 11.01
CA ARG A 31 9.91 4.15 12.26
C ARG A 31 9.24 2.80 12.00
N MET A 32 8.16 2.78 11.21
CA MET A 32 7.45 1.55 10.85
C MET A 32 8.35 0.58 10.09
N LEU A 33 9.11 1.05 9.10
CA LEU A 33 10.02 0.21 8.32
C LEU A 33 11.10 -0.44 9.19
N ARG A 34 11.69 0.33 10.14
CA ARG A 34 12.65 -0.23 11.12
C ARG A 34 12.04 -1.28 12.04
N LEU A 35 10.76 -1.10 12.42
CA LEU A 35 10.05 -2.08 13.25
C LEU A 35 9.76 -3.37 12.47
N ILE A 36 9.38 -3.26 11.20
CA ILE A 36 9.20 -4.42 10.31
C ILE A 36 10.52 -5.19 10.16
N GLU A 37 11.62 -4.48 9.89
CA GLU A 37 12.95 -5.10 9.75
C GLU A 37 13.40 -5.80 11.03
N ALA A 38 13.23 -5.15 12.19
CA ALA A 38 13.55 -5.76 13.47
C ALA A 38 12.67 -6.98 13.78
N GLN A 39 11.36 -6.89 13.56
CA GLN A 39 10.41 -7.97 13.83
C GLN A 39 10.67 -9.20 12.95
N THR A 40 11.10 -8.98 11.71
CA THR A 40 11.38 -10.05 10.74
C THR A 40 12.83 -10.56 10.80
N GLY A 41 13.64 -10.10 11.76
CA GLY A 41 15.06 -10.48 11.85
C GLY A 41 15.87 -10.11 10.61
N GLY A 42 15.50 -9.04 9.90
CA GLY A 42 16.17 -8.58 8.68
C GLY A 42 15.76 -9.29 7.39
N GLN A 43 14.76 -10.18 7.41
CA GLN A 43 14.23 -10.79 6.18
C GLN A 43 13.52 -9.77 5.27
N MET A 44 12.91 -8.74 5.85
CA MET A 44 12.32 -7.60 5.14
C MET A 44 13.06 -6.34 5.54
N LYS A 45 13.92 -5.80 4.66
CA LYS A 45 14.77 -4.65 4.98
C LYS A 45 14.05 -3.34 4.71
N ALA A 46 14.36 -2.29 5.47
CA ALA A 46 13.79 -0.97 5.21
C ALA A 46 14.05 -0.47 3.76
N GLY A 47 15.18 -0.84 3.17
CA GLY A 47 15.54 -0.49 1.78
C GLY A 47 14.75 -1.23 0.70
N ASP A 48 14.03 -2.30 1.04
CA ASP A 48 13.19 -3.04 0.10
C ASP A 48 11.93 -2.25 -0.26
N PHE A 49 11.50 -1.36 0.64
CA PHE A 49 10.27 -0.58 0.52
C PHE A 49 10.43 0.67 -0.36
N GLY A 50 9.47 0.88 -1.25
CA GLY A 50 9.31 2.11 -2.02
C GLY A 50 8.15 2.95 -1.52
N GLY A 51 8.21 4.28 -1.73
CA GLY A 51 7.06 5.15 -1.58
C GLY A 51 6.00 4.88 -2.66
N GLY A 52 4.78 5.36 -2.43
CA GLY A 52 3.74 5.35 -3.47
C GLY A 52 4.15 6.12 -4.73
N GLY A 53 3.61 5.69 -5.88
CA GLY A 53 3.98 6.22 -7.19
C GLY A 53 3.14 7.40 -7.67
N ALA A 54 1.92 7.55 -7.15
CA ALA A 54 0.98 8.60 -7.58
C ALA A 54 0.89 9.74 -6.55
N GLU A 55 1.09 9.44 -5.26
CA GLU A 55 1.09 10.37 -4.15
C GLU A 55 2.52 10.82 -3.83
N ASN A 56 2.63 11.71 -2.83
CA ASN A 56 3.91 11.97 -2.22
C ASN A 56 4.49 10.68 -1.59
N PRO A 57 5.77 10.32 -1.82
CA PRO A 57 6.39 9.09 -1.30
C PRO A 57 6.42 8.99 0.23
N TYR A 58 6.13 10.08 0.95
CA TYR A 58 5.98 10.08 2.41
C TYR A 58 4.56 9.75 2.90
N CYS A 59 3.61 9.48 2.00
CA CYS A 59 2.23 9.12 2.35
C CYS A 59 2.01 7.61 2.47
N SER A 60 2.78 6.80 1.75
CA SER A 60 2.64 5.34 1.75
C SER A 60 3.97 4.64 1.51
N PHE A 61 4.01 3.35 1.79
CA PHE A 61 5.12 2.47 1.45
C PHE A 61 4.60 1.11 0.96
N HIS A 62 5.39 0.43 0.13
CA HIS A 62 5.07 -0.92 -0.31
C HIS A 62 6.33 -1.72 -0.71
N ALA A 63 6.26 -3.04 -0.57
CA ALA A 63 7.19 -4.01 -1.10
C ALA A 63 6.45 -5.33 -1.37
N SER A 64 6.91 -6.09 -2.36
CA SER A 64 6.43 -7.43 -2.64
C SER A 64 7.57 -8.41 -2.46
N TYR A 65 7.26 -9.59 -1.92
CA TYR A 65 8.23 -10.63 -1.64
C TYR A 65 7.75 -11.95 -2.25
N MET A 66 8.68 -12.75 -2.75
CA MET A 66 8.44 -14.15 -3.04
C MET A 66 8.79 -14.98 -1.80
N ARG A 67 7.80 -15.73 -1.29
CA ARG A 67 8.01 -16.70 -0.23
C ARG A 67 8.75 -17.92 -0.79
N ARG A 68 9.82 -18.32 -0.10
CA ARG A 68 10.61 -19.51 -0.39
C ARG A 68 10.06 -20.71 0.34
N ASP A 69 10.43 -21.89 -0.13
CA ASP A 69 9.98 -23.17 0.44
C ASP A 69 10.52 -23.39 1.87
N ASP A 70 11.62 -22.71 2.24
CA ASP A 70 12.20 -22.66 3.60
C ASP A 70 11.48 -21.68 4.56
N GLY A 71 10.42 -21.01 4.09
CA GLY A 71 9.68 -19.99 4.85
C GLY A 71 10.32 -18.59 4.81
N GLY A 72 11.46 -18.42 4.15
CA GLY A 72 12.11 -17.13 3.95
C GLY A 72 11.41 -16.26 2.90
N PHE A 73 11.75 -14.97 2.90
CA PHE A 73 11.25 -14.00 1.93
C PHE A 73 12.38 -13.51 1.02
N MET A 74 12.07 -13.38 -0.27
CA MET A 74 12.95 -12.77 -1.26
C MET A 74 12.27 -11.52 -1.80
N ALA A 75 12.87 -10.35 -1.59
CA ALA A 75 12.34 -9.10 -2.13
C ALA A 75 12.26 -9.17 -3.67
N LEU A 76 11.10 -8.85 -4.22
CA LEU A 76 10.91 -8.75 -5.66
C LEU A 76 11.39 -7.38 -6.14
N PRO A 77 11.97 -7.29 -7.35
CA PRO A 77 12.43 -6.03 -7.90
C PRO A 77 11.25 -5.06 -8.05
N ARG A 78 11.46 -3.82 -7.62
CA ARG A 78 10.51 -2.75 -7.87
C ARG A 78 10.61 -2.34 -9.34
N PRO A 79 9.49 -2.24 -10.08
CA PRO A 79 9.51 -1.62 -11.39
C PRO A 79 10.04 -0.20 -11.23
N ARG A 80 11.14 0.15 -11.93
CA ARG A 80 11.62 1.54 -11.97
C ARG A 80 10.61 2.31 -12.81
N SER A 81 9.66 3.00 -12.19
CA SER A 81 8.81 3.94 -12.91
C SER A 81 9.61 5.22 -13.19
N GLU A 82 10.33 5.24 -14.31
CA GLU A 82 10.90 6.48 -14.85
C GLU A 82 9.83 7.37 -15.51
N CYS A 83 8.58 6.88 -15.65
CA CYS A 83 7.44 7.64 -16.17
C CYS A 83 6.26 7.55 -15.19
N CYS A 84 5.70 8.70 -14.83
CA CYS A 84 4.51 8.93 -14.00
C CYS A 84 3.19 8.42 -14.66
N CYS A 85 3.25 7.33 -15.41
CA CYS A 85 2.34 7.05 -16.51
C CYS A 85 1.63 5.70 -16.33
N THR A 86 1.40 5.27 -15.08
CA THR A 86 0.50 4.15 -14.80
C THR A 86 -0.93 4.68 -14.80
N THR A 87 -1.75 4.14 -15.68
CA THR A 87 -3.18 4.46 -15.70
C THR A 87 -3.86 3.93 -14.44
N SER A 88 -5.00 4.53 -14.06
CA SER A 88 -5.80 4.02 -12.95
C SER A 88 -6.25 2.57 -13.16
N ALA A 89 -6.39 2.12 -14.42
CA ALA A 89 -6.72 0.74 -14.75
C ALA A 89 -5.57 -0.21 -14.39
N GLU A 90 -4.34 0.08 -14.83
CA GLU A 90 -3.16 -0.73 -14.54
C GLU A 90 -2.87 -0.82 -13.03
N ALA A 91 -3.07 0.28 -12.30
CA ALA A 91 -2.94 0.30 -10.85
C ALA A 91 -3.98 -0.61 -10.18
N ARG A 92 -5.24 -0.55 -10.63
CA ARG A 92 -6.32 -1.43 -10.13
C ARG A 92 -6.03 -2.89 -10.42
N ASP A 93 -5.54 -3.22 -11.61
CA ASP A 93 -5.19 -4.58 -11.99
C ASP A 93 -4.00 -5.10 -11.19
N PHE A 94 -2.99 -4.26 -10.93
CA PHE A 94 -1.87 -4.63 -10.06
C PHE A 94 -2.36 -4.96 -8.66
N VAL A 95 -3.18 -4.09 -8.05
CA VAL A 95 -3.76 -4.33 -6.72
C VAL A 95 -4.62 -5.60 -6.75
N ALA A 96 -5.52 -5.75 -7.73
CA ALA A 96 -6.34 -6.96 -7.86
C ALA A 96 -5.47 -8.22 -7.91
N ARG A 97 -4.40 -8.27 -8.71
CA ARG A 97 -3.51 -9.45 -8.75
C ARG A 97 -2.84 -9.78 -7.42
N GLN A 98 -2.53 -8.77 -6.60
CA GLN A 98 -1.90 -8.98 -5.29
C GLN A 98 -2.91 -9.45 -4.23
N TRP A 99 -4.17 -8.99 -4.32
CA TRP A 99 -5.18 -9.15 -3.27
C TRP A 99 -6.32 -10.12 -3.61
N SER A 100 -6.49 -10.50 -4.88
CA SER A 100 -7.51 -11.46 -5.30
C SER A 100 -7.17 -12.88 -4.82
N GLY A 101 -8.22 -13.57 -4.38
CA GLY A 101 -8.18 -15.00 -4.13
C GLY A 101 -7.96 -15.79 -5.43
N ARG A 102 -7.73 -17.09 -5.28
CA ARG A 102 -7.68 -18.00 -6.43
C ARG A 102 -9.06 -18.03 -7.07
N GLU A 103 -9.16 -17.74 -8.37
CA GLU A 103 -10.34 -18.15 -9.11
C GLU A 103 -10.29 -19.66 -9.24
N GLU A 104 -11.33 -20.36 -8.78
CA GLU A 104 -11.51 -21.76 -9.15
C GLU A 104 -11.60 -21.78 -10.67
N ASN A 105 -10.65 -22.48 -11.33
CA ASN A 105 -10.65 -22.60 -12.78
C ASN A 105 -12.02 -23.10 -13.25
N ALA A 106 -12.83 -22.20 -13.79
CA ALA A 106 -13.90 -22.57 -14.70
C ALA A 106 -13.22 -23.12 -15.95
N GLY A 107 -13.17 -24.46 -16.02
CA GLY A 107 -12.63 -25.31 -17.08
C GLY A 107 -12.01 -24.62 -18.29
N LEU A 108 -10.68 -24.50 -18.31
CA LEU A 108 -9.94 -24.29 -19.54
C LEU A 108 -9.57 -25.66 -20.11
N GLN A 109 -10.22 -25.99 -21.23
CA GLN A 109 -10.04 -27.20 -22.01
C GLN A 109 -8.60 -27.26 -22.55
N GLU A 110 -7.90 -28.36 -22.25
CA GLU A 110 -6.56 -28.65 -22.78
C GLU A 110 -6.59 -28.63 -24.31
N CYS A 111 -5.87 -27.68 -24.89
CA CYS A 111 -5.65 -27.55 -26.31
C CYS A 111 -4.18 -27.26 -26.55
N GLY A 112 -3.46 -28.25 -27.10
CA GLY A 112 -2.31 -28.02 -27.95
C GLY A 112 -0.96 -27.79 -27.27
N MET A 113 -0.21 -28.88 -27.13
CA MET A 113 1.26 -28.96 -27.01
C MET A 113 2.03 -27.68 -27.39
N THR A 114 2.54 -26.95 -26.40
CA THR A 114 3.66 -25.99 -26.56
C THR A 114 4.55 -26.01 -25.31
N GLU A 115 5.85 -25.77 -25.50
CA GLU A 115 6.91 -25.78 -24.46
C GLU A 115 6.81 -24.62 -23.45
N THR A 116 5.61 -24.33 -22.94
CA THR A 116 5.39 -23.26 -21.95
C THR A 116 5.15 -23.81 -20.55
N SER A 117 5.10 -25.12 -20.34
CA SER A 117 4.81 -25.74 -19.02
C SER A 117 5.69 -25.20 -17.90
N SER A 118 7.00 -25.02 -18.15
CA SER A 118 7.92 -24.45 -17.15
C SER A 118 7.68 -22.96 -16.87
N LEU A 119 7.21 -22.21 -17.86
CA LEU A 119 6.83 -20.80 -17.71
C LEU A 119 5.49 -20.68 -16.97
N ASP A 120 4.53 -21.54 -17.29
CA ASP A 120 3.21 -21.59 -16.66
C ASP A 120 3.34 -22.00 -15.19
N GLU A 121 4.12 -23.04 -14.88
CA GLU A 121 4.48 -23.41 -13.50
C GLU A 121 5.18 -22.27 -12.76
N PHE A 122 6.07 -21.53 -13.42
CA PHE A 122 6.72 -20.36 -12.82
C PHE A 122 5.72 -19.23 -12.53
N LEU A 123 4.79 -18.94 -13.45
CA LEU A 123 3.76 -17.91 -13.27
C LEU A 123 2.78 -18.29 -12.16
N GLU A 124 2.39 -19.55 -12.07
CA GLU A 124 1.58 -20.06 -10.97
C GLU A 124 2.34 -19.97 -9.64
N LYS A 125 3.61 -20.42 -9.59
CA LYS A 125 4.44 -20.33 -8.38
C LYS A 125 4.63 -18.88 -7.95
N ALA A 126 4.78 -17.94 -8.88
CA ALA A 126 4.86 -16.51 -8.59
C ALA A 126 3.54 -15.97 -8.02
N ARG A 127 2.39 -16.32 -8.61
CA ARG A 127 1.08 -15.90 -8.12
C ARG A 127 0.78 -16.47 -6.73
N GLU A 128 1.09 -17.73 -6.49
CA GLU A 128 0.76 -18.42 -5.25
C GLU A 128 1.70 -18.07 -4.09
N ASN A 129 2.94 -17.65 -4.37
CA ASN A 129 3.95 -17.37 -3.35
C ASN A 129 4.34 -15.90 -3.22
N THR A 130 3.62 -14.98 -3.87
CA THR A 130 3.83 -13.55 -3.63
C THR A 130 3.14 -13.11 -2.34
N PHE A 131 3.90 -12.39 -1.50
CA PHE A 131 3.46 -11.76 -0.26
C PHE A 131 3.67 -10.25 -0.33
N ALA A 132 2.61 -9.47 -0.21
CA ALA A 132 2.65 -8.00 -0.28
C ALA A 132 2.67 -7.36 1.11
N VAL A 133 3.58 -6.41 1.33
CA VAL A 133 3.61 -5.59 2.55
C VAL A 133 3.50 -4.13 2.16
N SER A 134 2.52 -3.43 2.71
CA SER A 134 2.27 -2.02 2.38
C SER A 134 1.72 -1.26 3.57
N GLY A 135 1.65 0.06 3.47
CA GLY A 135 0.95 0.87 4.46
C GLY A 135 0.79 2.31 4.02
N MET A 136 -0.16 3.01 4.64
CA MET A 136 -0.46 4.41 4.38
C MET A 136 -0.62 5.17 5.70
N LEU A 137 -0.01 6.36 5.78
CA LEU A 137 0.00 7.20 6.96
C LEU A 137 -0.58 8.58 6.62
N PHE A 138 -1.78 8.85 7.15
CA PHE A 138 -2.44 10.15 7.03
C PHE A 138 -1.82 11.21 7.94
N GLN A 139 -2.15 12.47 7.63
CA GLN A 139 -1.63 13.64 8.29
C GLN A 139 -2.65 14.23 9.27
N ASP A 140 -2.22 14.54 10.49
CA ASP A 140 -3.00 15.21 11.53
C ASP A 140 -2.52 16.66 11.75
N ALA A 141 -3.12 17.34 12.73
CA ALA A 141 -2.82 18.75 13.02
C ALA A 141 -1.35 19.02 13.41
N TRP A 142 -0.60 17.97 13.76
CA TRP A 142 0.78 18.08 14.25
C TRP A 142 1.83 17.69 13.21
N ASN A 143 1.43 17.01 12.12
CA ASN A 143 2.36 16.57 11.07
C ASN A 143 1.87 16.93 9.64
N LEU A 144 0.94 17.91 9.55
CA LEU A 144 0.48 18.43 8.28
C LEU A 144 1.64 19.09 7.51
N ASP A 145 1.75 18.71 6.24
CA ASP A 145 2.79 19.14 5.31
C ASP A 145 2.09 19.51 4.00
N LEU A 146 2.21 20.78 3.63
CA LEU A 146 1.53 21.33 2.46
C LEU A 146 2.08 20.78 1.14
N GLU A 147 3.36 20.41 1.08
CA GLU A 147 3.96 19.80 -0.12
C GLU A 147 3.48 18.36 -0.33
N ARG A 148 3.23 17.63 0.77
CA ARG A 148 2.53 16.34 0.71
C ARG A 148 1.10 16.50 0.22
N LEU A 149 0.36 17.47 0.76
CA LEU A 149 -1.03 17.75 0.37
C LEU A 149 -1.17 18.17 -1.10
N ARG A 150 -0.25 19.00 -1.62
CA ARG A 150 -0.23 19.44 -3.03
C ARG A 150 -0.12 18.30 -4.03
N ARG A 151 0.45 17.16 -3.63
CA ARG A 151 0.58 15.95 -4.44
C ARG A 151 -0.43 14.87 -4.06
N CYS A 152 -1.44 15.20 -3.26
CA CYS A 152 -2.48 14.25 -2.89
C CYS A 152 -3.44 14.05 -4.07
N TYR A 153 -3.65 12.80 -4.47
CA TYR A 153 -4.62 12.42 -5.49
C TYR A 153 -5.87 11.76 -4.90
N ILE A 154 -5.93 11.62 -3.57
CA ILE A 154 -7.11 11.15 -2.84
C ILE A 154 -7.82 12.40 -2.34
N CYS A 155 -8.96 12.74 -2.95
CA CYS A 155 -9.68 13.97 -2.67
C CYS A 155 -11.15 13.70 -2.39
N GLU A 156 -11.72 14.51 -1.51
CA GLU A 156 -13.14 14.56 -1.21
C GLU A 156 -13.77 15.73 -1.98
N VAL A 157 -15.02 15.55 -2.41
CA VAL A 157 -15.79 16.60 -3.09
C VAL A 157 -16.53 17.43 -2.04
N ASP A 158 -16.22 18.71 -1.98
CA ASP A 158 -16.89 19.71 -1.16
C ASP A 158 -17.75 20.64 -2.04
N SER A 159 -18.97 20.95 -1.60
CA SER A 159 -19.92 21.75 -2.37
C SER A 159 -19.53 23.21 -2.53
N GLU A 160 -18.71 23.76 -1.64
CA GLU A 160 -18.27 25.16 -1.67
C GLU A 160 -16.86 25.30 -2.28
N ARG A 161 -16.00 24.30 -2.08
CA ARG A 161 -14.55 24.39 -2.33
C ARG A 161 -14.04 23.41 -3.39
N GLY A 162 -14.92 22.57 -3.95
CA GLY A 162 -14.56 21.60 -4.97
C GLY A 162 -13.75 20.45 -4.40
N MET A 163 -12.63 20.09 -5.04
CA MET A 163 -11.81 18.94 -4.64
C MET A 163 -10.86 19.32 -3.51
N VAL A 164 -11.01 18.69 -2.34
CA VAL A 164 -10.17 18.92 -1.15
C VAL A 164 -9.36 17.65 -0.85
N PRO A 165 -8.03 17.72 -0.67
CA PRO A 165 -7.22 16.56 -0.29
C PRO A 165 -7.75 15.84 0.96
N PHE A 166 -7.73 14.51 0.95
CA PHE A 166 -8.37 13.68 1.98
C PHE A 166 -7.96 14.03 3.41
N CYS A 167 -6.64 14.18 3.65
CA CYS A 167 -6.14 14.55 4.97
C CYS A 167 -6.63 15.94 5.38
N ALA A 168 -6.64 16.91 4.46
CA ALA A 168 -7.12 18.26 4.74
C ALA A 168 -8.63 18.29 5.01
N TYR A 169 -9.42 17.57 4.21
CA TYR A 169 -10.88 17.52 4.36
C TYR A 169 -11.30 16.96 5.73
N ASN A 170 -10.64 15.89 6.16
CA ASN A 170 -10.93 15.22 7.42
C ASN A 170 -10.21 15.83 8.63
N LEU A 171 -9.33 16.81 8.42
CA LEU A 171 -8.54 17.41 9.47
C LEU A 171 -9.42 18.12 10.50
N THR A 172 -9.13 17.89 11.76
CA THR A 172 -9.60 18.68 12.89
C THR A 172 -8.41 19.42 13.50
N ASP A 173 -8.64 20.60 14.07
CA ASP A 173 -7.63 21.25 14.90
C ASP A 173 -7.36 20.44 16.19
N ALA A 174 -6.42 20.90 17.01
CA ALA A 174 -6.07 20.22 18.27
C ALA A 174 -7.24 20.16 19.28
N GLY A 175 -8.29 20.96 19.10
CA GLY A 175 -9.52 20.94 19.88
C GLY A 175 -10.65 20.12 19.26
N GLY A 176 -10.39 19.40 18.15
CA GLY A 176 -11.38 18.58 17.47
C GLY A 176 -12.31 19.33 16.53
N ARG A 177 -12.04 20.61 16.22
CA ARG A 177 -12.89 21.40 15.31
C ARG A 177 -12.50 21.16 13.85
N PRO A 178 -13.43 20.71 12.97
CA PRO A 178 -13.14 20.51 11.56
C PRO A 178 -13.13 21.81 10.76
N LEU A 179 -12.40 21.85 9.65
CA LEU A 179 -12.40 22.99 8.71
C LEU A 179 -13.40 22.79 7.56
N TYR A 180 -13.39 21.60 6.95
CA TYR A 180 -14.20 21.31 5.75
C TYR A 180 -15.42 20.46 6.08
N ARG A 181 -15.21 19.41 6.89
CA ARG A 181 -16.25 18.46 7.24
C ARG A 181 -17.26 19.09 8.21
N LYS A 182 -18.39 19.55 7.66
CA LYS A 182 -19.54 20.09 8.41
C LYS A 182 -20.41 18.97 9.00
#